data_AF-A0A537X534-F1
#
_entry.id   AF-A0A537X534-F1
#
_cell.length_a   1.000
_cell.length_b   1.000
_cell.length_c   1.000
_cell.angle_alpha   90.00
_cell.angle_beta   90.00
_cell.angle_gamma   90.00
#
_symmetry.space_group_name_H-M   'P 1'
#
loop_
_entity.id
_entity.type
_entity.pdbx_description
1 polymer ?
#
loop_
_entity_poly.entity_id
_entity_poly.type
_entity_poly.pdbx_seq_one_letter_code
_entity_poly.pdbx_strand_id
1 'polypeptide(L)'
;ASQAIKALEASGYLVRQRSKADGRSVSLRLTNKGNKALARDPFEVLVRAVDSLDAKERTAVHQTLHQVLAAVAASGAHPRFGVCQDCTYFGGERCCNPTIASPSTSVRQLLGVPIQPEDVGLLCAHFQPTSDHRDSGHHE
;
A
#
# COMPACT_ATOMS: atom_id res chain seq x y z
N ALA A 1 11.91 4.80 -10.26
CA ALA A 1 10.48 4.84 -10.63
C ALA A 1 10.15 3.69 -11.57
N SER A 2 9.01 3.02 -11.36
CA SER A 2 8.60 1.89 -12.19
C SER A 2 8.47 2.28 -13.67
N GLN A 3 8.65 1.30 -14.55
CA GLN A 3 8.59 1.51 -16.00
C GLN A 3 7.23 2.07 -16.45
N ALA A 4 6.14 1.62 -15.82
CA ALA A 4 4.79 2.14 -16.05
C ALA A 4 4.68 3.64 -15.78
N ILE A 5 5.22 4.12 -14.64
CA ILE A 5 5.18 5.55 -14.31
C ILE A 5 5.99 6.37 -15.31
N LYS A 6 7.20 5.90 -15.68
CA LYS A 6 8.02 6.58 -16.70
C LYS A 6 7.28 6.69 -18.03
N ALA A 7 6.59 5.63 -18.46
CA ALA A 7 5.82 5.63 -19.69
C ALA A 7 4.64 6.61 -19.64
N LEU A 8 3.93 6.68 -18.51
CA LEU A 8 2.81 7.60 -18.31
C LEU A 8 3.26 9.08 -18.28
N GLU A 9 4.43 9.37 -17.70
CA GLU A 9 5.03 10.70 -17.74
C GLU A 9 5.49 11.08 -19.15
N ALA A 10 6.22 10.19 -19.83
CA ALA A 10 6.67 10.41 -21.21
C ALA A 10 5.48 10.64 -22.16
N SER A 11 4.36 9.97 -21.90
CA SER A 11 3.11 10.14 -22.64
C SER A 11 2.30 11.38 -22.20
N GLY A 12 2.75 12.13 -21.19
CA GLY A 12 2.14 13.36 -20.70
C GLY A 12 0.87 13.18 -19.87
N TYR A 13 0.59 11.98 -19.36
CA TYR A 13 -0.56 11.71 -18.49
C TYR A 13 -0.28 12.06 -17.02
N LEU A 14 0.98 11.94 -16.60
CA LEU A 14 1.44 12.27 -15.25
C LEU A 14 2.53 13.34 -15.27
N VAL A 15 2.63 14.08 -14.18
CA VAL A 15 3.75 14.96 -13.88
C VAL A 15 4.28 14.69 -12.47
N ARG A 16 5.60 14.70 -12.33
CA ARG A 16 6.27 14.66 -11.03
C ARG A 16 6.31 16.03 -10.39
N GLN A 17 5.88 16.09 -9.14
CA GLN A 17 6.02 17.24 -8.28
C GLN A 17 6.85 16.84 -7.06
N ARG A 18 8.06 17.39 -6.94
CA ARG A 18 8.91 17.18 -5.76
C ARG A 18 8.16 17.62 -4.50
N SER A 19 8.22 16.80 -3.46
CA SER A 19 7.66 17.17 -2.17
C SER A 19 8.47 18.34 -1.59
N LYS A 20 7.75 19.31 -1.02
CA LYS A 20 8.37 20.43 -0.31
C LYS A 20 8.84 20.03 1.09
N ALA A 21 8.24 18.99 1.68
CA ALA A 21 8.58 18.49 3.01
C ALA A 21 9.78 17.54 2.98
N ASP A 22 9.98 16.83 1.88
CA ASP A 22 11.13 15.95 1.67
C ASP A 22 11.54 15.96 0.20
N GLY A 23 12.70 16.53 -0.11
CA GLY A 23 13.21 16.63 -1.49
C GLY A 23 13.53 15.28 -2.15
N ARG A 24 13.60 14.19 -1.35
CA ARG A 24 13.78 12.81 -1.84
C ARG A 24 12.46 12.19 -2.29
N SER A 25 11.33 12.74 -1.82
CA SER A 25 9.99 12.28 -2.16
C SER A 25 9.42 13.02 -3.37
N VAL A 26 8.70 12.28 -4.22
CA VAL A 26 8.03 12.86 -5.39
C VAL A 26 6.59 12.41 -5.45
N SER A 27 5.68 13.38 -5.52
CA SER A 27 4.26 13.13 -5.76
C SER A 27 4.00 13.07 -7.27
N LEU A 28 3.10 12.18 -7.68
CA LEU A 28 2.62 12.10 -9.05
C LEU A 28 1.28 12.80 -9.13
N ARG A 29 1.13 13.71 -10.08
CA ARG A 29 -0.13 14.41 -10.35
C ARG A 29 -0.60 14.09 -11.75
N LEU A 30 -1.91 13.97 -11.90
CA LEU A 30 -2.53 13.88 -13.23
C LEU A 30 -2.39 15.23 -13.93
N THR A 31 -2.06 15.19 -15.21
CA THR A 31 -2.17 16.36 -16.08
C THR A 31 -3.62 16.53 -16.55
N ASN A 32 -3.91 17.63 -17.25
CA ASN A 32 -5.20 17.78 -17.94
C ASN A 32 -5.46 16.63 -18.93
N LYS A 33 -4.40 16.11 -19.58
CA LYS A 33 -4.48 14.94 -20.46
C LYS A 33 -4.81 13.68 -19.66
N GLY A 34 -4.18 13.49 -18.50
CA GLY A 34 -4.50 12.41 -17.56
C GLY A 34 -5.97 12.42 -17.12
N ASN A 35 -6.48 13.57 -16.68
CA ASN A 35 -7.87 13.71 -16.28
C ASN A 35 -8.85 13.42 -17.42
N LYS A 36 -8.56 13.88 -18.64
CA LYS A 36 -9.39 13.57 -19.82
C LYS A 36 -9.38 12.08 -20.18
N ALA A 37 -8.28 11.37 -19.92
CA ALA A 37 -8.21 9.93 -20.15
C ALA A 37 -9.05 9.16 -19.11
N LEU A 38 -9.00 9.55 -17.84
CA LEU A 38 -9.84 8.96 -16.79
C LEU A 38 -11.33 9.20 -17.02
N ALA A 39 -11.71 10.34 -17.60
CA ALA A 39 -13.10 10.58 -17.99
C ALA A 39 -13.64 9.58 -19.04
N ARG A 40 -12.75 8.78 -19.65
CA ARG A 40 -13.06 7.70 -20.60
C ARG A 40 -12.64 6.33 -20.06
N ASP A 41 -12.53 6.18 -18.75
CA ASP A 41 -12.14 4.92 -18.12
C ASP A 41 -13.13 3.80 -18.50
N PRO A 42 -12.69 2.74 -19.20
CA PRO A 42 -13.57 1.62 -19.54
C PRO A 42 -14.12 0.90 -18.30
N PHE A 43 -13.47 1.02 -17.14
CA PHE A 43 -13.95 0.43 -15.90
C PHE A 43 -15.08 1.21 -15.23
N GLU A 44 -15.35 2.45 -15.66
CA GLU A 44 -16.46 3.26 -15.14
C GLU A 44 -17.81 2.54 -15.26
N VAL A 45 -17.99 1.72 -16.30
CA VAL A 45 -19.20 0.89 -16.49
C VAL A 45 -19.35 -0.14 -15.38
N LEU A 46 -18.26 -0.80 -14.98
CA LEU A 46 -18.25 -1.76 -13.88
C LEU A 46 -18.53 -1.07 -12.55
N VAL A 47 -17.91 0.09 -12.30
CA VAL A 47 -18.13 0.87 -11.08
C VAL A 47 -19.61 1.22 -10.95
N ARG A 48 -20.22 1.75 -12.02
CA ARG A 48 -21.65 2.06 -12.04
C ARG A 48 -22.56 0.85 -11.85
N ALA A 49 -22.19 -0.30 -12.42
CA ALA A 49 -22.96 -1.53 -12.22
C ALA A 49 -22.95 -1.94 -10.73
N VAL A 50 -21.79 -1.89 -10.07
CA VAL A 50 -21.68 -2.16 -8.63
C VAL A 50 -22.41 -1.11 -7.80
N ASP A 51 -22.36 0.16 -8.20
CA ASP A 51 -23.07 1.26 -7.54
C ASP A 51 -24.59 1.24 -7.75
N SER A 52 -25.09 0.47 -8.71
CA SER A 52 -26.51 0.25 -8.92
C SER A 52 -27.11 -0.83 -8.02
N LEU A 53 -26.26 -1.68 -7.42
CA LEU A 53 -26.68 -2.70 -6.45
C LEU A 53 -27.20 -2.05 -5.17
N ASP A 54 -28.11 -2.74 -4.49
CA ASP A 54 -28.55 -2.31 -3.17
C ASP A 54 -27.40 -2.39 -2.15
N ALA A 55 -27.58 -1.76 -0.99
CA ALA A 55 -26.53 -1.69 0.03
C ALA A 55 -26.09 -3.07 0.54
N LYS A 56 -27.01 -4.04 0.62
CA LYS A 56 -26.73 -5.40 1.09
C LYS A 56 -25.93 -6.17 0.04
N GLU A 57 -26.34 -6.09 -1.21
CA GLU A 57 -25.65 -6.73 -2.35
C GLU A 57 -24.25 -6.14 -2.55
N ARG A 58 -24.11 -4.81 -2.51
CA ARG A 58 -22.80 -4.15 -2.60
C ARG A 58 -21.85 -4.58 -1.50
N THR A 59 -22.36 -4.68 -0.27
CA THR A 59 -21.60 -5.19 0.88
C THR A 59 -21.18 -6.65 0.67
N ALA A 60 -22.07 -7.49 0.15
CA ALA A 60 -21.78 -8.89 -0.13
C ALA A 60 -20.71 -9.06 -1.24
N VAL A 61 -20.75 -8.23 -2.29
CA VAL A 61 -19.72 -8.20 -3.34
C VAL A 61 -18.37 -7.79 -2.75
N HIS A 62 -18.33 -6.70 -1.99
CA HIS A 62 -17.12 -6.25 -1.31
C HIS A 62 -16.51 -7.34 -0.43
N GLN A 63 -17.33 -7.95 0.43
CA GLN A 63 -16.86 -8.97 1.37
C GLN A 63 -16.35 -10.22 0.66
N THR A 64 -17.07 -10.70 -0.35
CA THR A 64 -16.66 -11.87 -1.14
C THR A 64 -15.36 -11.61 -1.88
N LEU A 65 -15.22 -10.45 -2.54
CA LEU A 65 -14.00 -10.10 -3.25
C LEU A 65 -12.81 -9.94 -2.30
N HIS A 66 -13.04 -9.34 -1.13
CA HIS A 66 -12.02 -9.22 -0.08
C HIS A 66 -11.55 -10.59 0.40
N GLN A 67 -12.47 -11.52 0.67
CA GLN A 67 -12.13 -12.90 1.06
C GLN A 67 -11.30 -13.62 0.00
N VAL A 68 -11.65 -13.49 -1.29
CA VAL A 68 -10.87 -14.08 -2.39
C VAL A 68 -9.45 -13.49 -2.43
N LEU A 69 -9.33 -12.17 -2.34
CA LEU A 69 -8.02 -11.49 -2.35
C LEU A 69 -7.18 -11.86 -1.11
N ALA A 70 -7.81 -12.00 0.06
CA ALA A 70 -7.18 -12.45 1.29
C ALA A 70 -6.61 -13.87 1.14
N ALA A 71 -7.38 -14.80 0.54
CA ALA A 71 -6.91 -16.16 0.27
C ALA A 71 -5.74 -16.18 -0.73
N VAL A 72 -5.80 -15.39 -1.80
CA VAL A 72 -4.70 -15.25 -2.76
C VAL A 72 -3.45 -14.68 -2.07
N ALA A 73 -3.58 -13.67 -1.22
CA ALA A 73 -2.47 -13.11 -0.49
C ALA A 73 -1.87 -14.08 0.54
N ALA A 74 -2.71 -14.92 1.17
CA ALA A 74 -2.27 -15.95 2.10
C ALA A 74 -1.51 -17.09 1.41
N SER A 75 -1.74 -17.33 0.12
CA SER A 75 -1.06 -18.40 -0.63
C SER A 75 0.46 -18.24 -0.75
N GLY A 76 1.00 -17.03 -0.49
CA GLY A 76 2.43 -16.76 -0.63
C GLY A 76 2.93 -16.68 -2.08
N ALA A 77 2.06 -16.79 -3.09
CA ALA A 77 2.43 -16.77 -4.50
C ALA A 77 2.88 -15.38 -5.02
N HIS A 78 2.80 -14.33 -4.20
CA HIS A 78 3.11 -12.94 -4.59
C HIS A 78 4.03 -12.26 -3.58
N PRO A 79 4.86 -11.28 -4.02
CA PRO A 79 5.68 -10.48 -3.14
C PRO A 79 4.87 -9.88 -1.99
N ARG A 80 5.38 -10.05 -0.77
CA ARG A 80 4.65 -9.70 0.45
C ARG A 80 4.63 -8.18 0.66
N PHE A 81 3.44 -7.64 0.94
CA PHE A 81 3.20 -6.25 1.27
C PHE A 81 2.81 -6.12 2.75
N GLY A 82 3.19 -5.05 3.44
CA GLY A 82 2.75 -4.85 4.83
C GLY A 82 3.42 -5.73 5.88
N VAL A 83 4.60 -6.30 5.58
CA VAL A 83 5.34 -7.19 6.51
C VAL A 83 6.49 -6.50 7.25
N CYS A 84 6.93 -5.32 6.81
CA CYS A 84 7.92 -4.52 7.53
C CYS A 84 7.24 -3.69 8.64
N GLN A 85 7.95 -3.47 9.75
CA GLN A 85 7.41 -2.78 10.94
C GLN A 85 7.09 -1.31 10.69
N ASP A 86 7.77 -0.67 9.74
CA ASP A 86 7.51 0.71 9.32
C ASP A 86 6.41 0.83 8.26
N CYS A 87 5.78 -0.28 7.85
CA CYS A 87 4.71 -0.21 6.85
C CYS A 87 3.45 0.38 7.45
N THR A 88 2.85 1.38 6.79
CA THR A 88 1.53 1.93 7.16
C THR A 88 0.42 0.85 7.19
N TYR A 89 0.64 -0.28 6.50
CA TYR A 89 -0.31 -1.39 6.42
C TYR A 89 0.02 -2.54 7.37
N PHE A 90 1.06 -2.41 8.19
CA PHE A 90 1.35 -3.37 9.25
C PHE A 90 0.36 -3.18 10.40
N GLY A 91 -0.38 -4.21 10.75
CA GLY A 91 -1.34 -4.25 11.85
C GLY A 91 -0.83 -5.16 12.94
N GLY A 92 -0.08 -4.61 13.88
CA GLY A 92 0.37 -5.30 15.07
C GLY A 92 0.71 -4.26 16.12
N GLU A 93 0.41 -4.54 17.39
CA GLU A 93 0.91 -3.71 18.47
C GLU A 93 2.44 -3.67 18.37
N ARG A 94 3.00 -2.45 18.37
CA ARG A 94 4.41 -2.27 18.72
C ARG A 94 4.54 -2.77 20.15
N CYS A 95 4.96 -4.01 20.36
CA CYS A 95 5.23 -4.52 21.71
C CYS A 95 6.40 -3.71 22.28
N CYS A 96 6.11 -2.62 22.97
CA CYS A 96 7.10 -1.80 23.65
C CYS A 96 7.46 -2.36 25.04
N ASN A 97 6.96 -3.53 25.45
CA ASN A 97 7.28 -4.13 26.73
C ASN A 97 7.44 -5.66 26.62
N PRO A 98 8.62 -6.22 26.95
CA PRO A 98 8.89 -7.66 26.85
C PRO A 98 8.24 -8.51 27.96
N THR A 99 7.45 -7.93 28.87
CA THR A 99 7.07 -8.61 30.12
C THR A 99 5.71 -9.30 30.08
N ILE A 100 4.86 -9.08 29.06
CA ILE A 100 3.58 -9.80 28.91
C ILE A 100 3.37 -10.12 27.43
N ALA A 101 3.97 -11.22 26.97
CA ALA A 101 3.76 -11.74 25.63
C ALA A 101 2.38 -12.42 25.56
N SER A 102 1.32 -11.66 25.32
CA SER A 102 0.22 -12.21 24.53
C SER A 102 0.72 -12.34 23.09
N PRO A 103 0.43 -13.43 22.36
CA PRO A 103 0.78 -13.53 20.95
C PRO A 103 -0.15 -12.59 20.17
N SER A 104 0.20 -11.30 20.11
CA SER A 104 -0.45 -10.36 19.20
C SER A 104 -0.14 -10.84 17.78
N THR A 105 -1.17 -11.39 17.12
CA THR A 105 -1.03 -11.88 15.75
C THR A 105 -0.83 -10.66 14.85
N SER A 106 0.36 -10.52 14.29
CA SER A 106 0.62 -9.47 13.31
C SER A 106 -0.19 -9.74 12.05
N VAL A 107 -0.92 -8.74 11.55
CA VAL A 107 -1.78 -8.83 10.37
C VAL A 107 -1.42 -7.76 9.34
N ARG A 108 -1.73 -8.02 8.07
CA ARG A 108 -1.71 -6.99 7.02
C ARG A 108 -3.05 -6.27 7.03
N GLN A 109 -3.09 -5.02 7.49
CA GLN A 109 -4.35 -4.27 7.67
C GLN A 109 -5.18 -4.17 6.38
N LEU A 110 -4.53 -4.10 5.21
CA LEU A 110 -5.23 -4.00 3.93
C LEU A 110 -6.16 -5.19 3.65
N LEU A 111 -5.77 -6.40 4.06
CA LEU A 111 -6.49 -7.64 3.78
C LEU A 111 -6.90 -8.43 5.03
N GLY A 112 -6.54 -7.95 6.23
CA GLY A 112 -6.81 -8.65 7.50
C GLY A 112 -6.14 -10.02 7.62
N VAL A 113 -5.13 -10.33 6.79
CA VAL A 113 -4.50 -11.65 6.73
C VAL A 113 -3.33 -11.71 7.71
N PRO A 114 -3.16 -12.80 8.49
CA PRO A 114 -2.02 -12.96 9.37
C PRO A 114 -0.70 -12.94 8.59
N ILE A 115 0.32 -12.44 9.27
CA ILE A 115 1.72 -12.46 8.84
C ILE A 115 2.37 -13.65 9.54
N GLN A 116 3.06 -14.48 8.77
CA GLN A 116 3.82 -15.58 9.36
C GLN A 116 4.97 -15.02 10.20
N PRO A 117 5.31 -15.63 11.35
CA PRO A 117 6.36 -15.12 12.23
C PRO A 117 7.70 -14.87 11.52
N GLU A 118 8.07 -15.73 10.58
CA GLU A 118 9.30 -15.63 9.79
C GLU A 118 9.31 -14.44 8.80
N ASP A 119 8.14 -13.91 8.46
CA ASP A 119 7.99 -12.78 7.56
C ASP A 119 7.97 -11.43 8.29
N VAL A 120 7.76 -11.44 9.62
CA VAL A 120 7.70 -10.23 10.43
C VAL A 120 9.06 -9.54 10.42
N GLY A 121 9.08 -8.27 10.00
CA GLY A 121 10.31 -7.47 9.96
C GLY A 121 11.11 -7.60 8.67
N LEU A 122 10.71 -8.48 7.74
CA LEU A 122 11.29 -8.45 6.39
C LEU A 122 10.91 -7.16 5.66
N LEU A 123 11.79 -6.70 4.76
CA LEU A 123 11.53 -5.52 3.95
C LEU A 123 10.43 -5.85 2.94
N CYS A 124 9.30 -5.16 3.04
CA CYS A 124 8.22 -5.28 2.05
C CYS A 124 8.55 -4.46 0.79
N ALA A 125 7.79 -4.67 -0.29
CA ALA A 125 7.95 -3.92 -1.55
C ALA A 125 7.80 -2.39 -1.42
N HIS A 126 7.24 -1.91 -0.31
CA HIS A 126 7.05 -0.49 0.02
C HIS A 126 7.82 -0.04 1.26
N PHE A 127 8.83 -0.80 1.71
CA PHE A 127 9.66 -0.38 2.83
C PHE A 127 10.29 1.00 2.54
N GLN A 128 10.10 1.92 3.49
CA GLN A 128 10.80 3.19 3.51
C GLN A 128 11.61 3.22 4.80
N PRO A 129 12.94 3.40 4.73
CA PRO A 129 13.73 3.57 5.93
C PRO A 129 13.24 4.83 6.65
N THR A 130 12.87 4.70 7.91
CA THR A 130 12.80 5.83 8.84
C THR A 130 14.16 6.51 8.76
N SER A 131 14.18 7.81 8.42
CA SER A 131 15.43 8.55 8.35
C SER A 131 16.05 8.53 9.75
N ASP A 132 17.00 7.63 9.96
CA ASP A 132 17.63 7.51 11.25
C ASP A 132 18.33 8.82 11.57
N HIS A 133 18.23 9.19 12.84
CA HIS A 133 18.70 10.45 13.37
C HIS A 133 20.17 10.62 12.95
N ARG A 134 20.50 11.81 12.43
CA ARG A 134 21.84 12.19 11.96
C ARG A 134 22.93 11.58 12.84
N ASP A 135 23.77 10.79 12.19
CA ASP A 135 25.14 10.48 12.60
C ASP A 135 25.78 11.78 13.09
N SER A 136 25.82 11.91 14.42
CA SER A 136 26.47 13.03 15.08
C SER A 136 27.93 12.62 15.17
N GLY A 137 28.65 12.83 14.06
CA GLY A 137 30.10 12.82 14.08
C GLY A 137 30.57 13.76 15.19
N HIS A 138 31.14 13.18 16.25
CA HIS A 138 32.05 13.90 17.12
C HIS A 138 33.46 13.68 16.56
N HIS A 139 34.00 14.78 16.05
CA HIS A 139 35.43 15.05 16.09
C HIS A 139 35.96 14.75 17.48
N GLU A 140 37.01 13.92 17.56
CA GLU A 140 38.37 14.35 17.95
C GLU A 140 39.39 13.34 17.42
#